data_AF-A0A2E9MKV2-F1
#
_entry.id   AF-A0A2E9MKV2-F1
#
_cell.length_a   1.000
_cell.length_b   1.000
_cell.length_c   1.000
_cell.angle_alpha   90.00
_cell.angle_beta   90.00
_cell.angle_gamma   90.00
#
_symmetry.space_group_name_H-M   'P 1'
#
loop_
_entity.id
_entity.type
_entity.pdbx_description
1 polymer ?
#
loop_
_entity_poly.entity_id
_entity_poly.type
_entity_poly.pdbx_seq_one_letter_code
_entity_poly.pdbx_strand_id
1 'polypeptide(L)'
;MIIADVPAHTAEVLYRDLRKAQVDRVTSMGKFDFHSLRTAYINFVLRDSTLSPTDMQDLARHGSLDMTMTVYGRARADRMTEAARRISEEFCVPSAPPLRPPKTRKAQPLWIQEVALLLNWLRR
;
A
#
# COMPACT_ATOMS: atom_id res chain seq x y z
N MET A 1 -41.85 -5.61 -17.70
CA MET A 1 -40.41 -5.88 -17.88
C MET A 1 -39.99 -5.28 -19.21
N ILE A 2 -39.34 -4.12 -19.21
CA ILE A 2 -38.85 -3.51 -20.45
C ILE A 2 -37.49 -4.14 -20.72
N ILE A 3 -37.40 -5.01 -21.72
CA ILE A 3 -36.11 -5.44 -22.26
C ILE A 3 -35.66 -4.32 -23.18
N ALA A 4 -34.72 -3.50 -22.72
CA ALA A 4 -34.04 -2.55 -23.59
C ALA A 4 -33.27 -3.35 -24.64
N ASP A 5 -33.45 -3.02 -25.91
CA ASP A 5 -32.71 -3.64 -27.00
C ASP A 5 -31.23 -3.23 -26.89
N VAL A 6 -30.37 -4.14 -26.46
CA VAL A 6 -28.94 -3.89 -26.29
C VAL A 6 -28.25 -4.19 -27.62
N PRO A 7 -27.59 -3.21 -28.26
CA PRO A 7 -26.89 -3.43 -29.51
C PRO A 7 -25.86 -4.55 -29.40
N ALA A 8 -25.85 -5.47 -30.38
CA ALA A 8 -24.97 -6.64 -30.42
C ALA A 8 -23.46 -6.29 -30.33
N HIS A 9 -23.09 -5.06 -30.71
CA HIS A 9 -21.70 -4.60 -30.77
C HIS A 9 -21.47 -3.35 -29.89
N THR A 10 -21.99 -3.37 -28.67
CA THR A 10 -21.82 -2.28 -27.69
C THR A 10 -20.35 -1.87 -27.49
N ALA A 11 -19.41 -2.82 -27.58
CA ALA A 11 -17.98 -2.52 -27.49
C ALA A 11 -17.47 -1.64 -28.65
N GLU A 12 -18.03 -1.78 -29.85
CA GLU A 12 -17.64 -0.97 -31.00
C GLU A 12 -18.07 0.49 -30.86
N VAL A 13 -19.18 0.75 -30.18
CA VAL A 13 -19.59 2.11 -29.81
C VAL A 13 -18.53 2.76 -28.92
N LEU A 14 -18.10 2.05 -27.87
CA LEU A 14 -17.02 2.51 -27.00
C LEU A 14 -15.72 2.75 -27.77
N TYR A 15 -15.31 1.81 -28.62
CA TYR A 15 -14.05 1.96 -29.37
C TYR A 15 -14.09 3.10 -30.38
N ARG A 16 -15.24 3.37 -30.99
CA ARG A 16 -15.42 4.56 -31.82
C ARG A 16 -15.17 5.84 -31.03
N ASP A 17 -15.68 5.90 -29.81
CA ASP A 17 -15.54 7.07 -28.97
C ASP A 17 -14.10 7.22 -28.43
N LEU A 18 -13.41 6.10 -28.11
CA LEU A 18 -11.97 6.12 -27.80
C LEU A 18 -11.13 6.67 -28.96
N ARG A 19 -11.40 6.23 -30.20
CA ARG A 19 -10.72 6.75 -31.40
C ARG A 19 -10.93 8.25 -31.56
N LYS A 20 -12.17 8.73 -31.37
CA LYS A 20 -12.49 10.16 -31.43
C LYS A 20 -11.77 10.96 -30.33
N ALA A 21 -11.65 10.39 -29.14
CA ALA A 21 -10.96 10.99 -28.01
C ALA A 21 -9.42 10.84 -28.08
N GLN A 22 -8.88 10.20 -29.12
CA GLN A 22 -7.45 9.90 -29.26
C GLN A 22 -6.88 9.11 -28.06
N VAL A 23 -7.71 8.24 -27.47
CA VAL A 23 -7.30 7.35 -26.39
C VAL A 23 -6.96 5.99 -26.97
N ASP A 24 -5.75 5.51 -26.68
CA ASP A 24 -5.33 4.18 -27.11
C ASP A 24 -6.19 3.10 -26.47
N ARG A 25 -6.78 2.26 -27.32
CA ARG A 25 -7.58 1.10 -26.87
C ARG A 25 -6.71 0.07 -26.15
N VAL A 26 -5.44 -0.04 -26.49
CA VAL A 26 -4.52 -1.01 -25.88
C VAL A 26 -3.32 -0.24 -25.38
N THR A 27 -3.04 -0.39 -24.10
CA THR A 27 -1.91 0.23 -23.40
C THR A 27 -0.98 -0.85 -22.85
N SER A 28 0.14 -0.45 -22.28
CA SER A 28 1.01 -1.36 -21.52
C SER A 28 0.31 -2.02 -20.32
N MET A 29 -0.78 -1.44 -19.83
CA MET A 29 -1.59 -1.97 -18.73
C MET A 29 -2.71 -2.92 -19.19
N GLY A 30 -2.85 -3.12 -20.50
CA GLY A 30 -3.88 -3.96 -21.09
C GLY A 30 -4.88 -3.17 -21.94
N LYS A 31 -6.05 -3.78 -22.13
CA LYS A 31 -7.08 -3.30 -23.06
C LYS A 31 -8.11 -2.42 -22.33
N PHE A 32 -8.41 -1.27 -22.92
CA PHE A 32 -9.52 -0.40 -22.54
C PHE A 32 -10.83 -0.96 -23.11
N ASP A 33 -11.66 -1.54 -22.25
CA ASP A 33 -13.01 -2.03 -22.53
C ASP A 33 -13.95 -1.83 -21.33
N PHE A 34 -15.18 -2.35 -21.39
CA PHE A 34 -16.15 -2.22 -20.29
C PHE A 34 -15.66 -2.83 -18.97
N HIS A 35 -14.86 -3.89 -19.02
CA HIS A 35 -14.29 -4.47 -17.81
C HIS A 35 -13.26 -3.52 -17.20
N SER A 36 -12.44 -2.87 -18.02
CA SER A 36 -11.50 -1.85 -17.53
C SER A 36 -12.22 -0.65 -16.88
N LEU A 37 -13.37 -0.23 -17.42
CA LEU A 37 -14.20 0.82 -16.83
C LEU A 37 -14.78 0.41 -15.47
N ARG A 38 -15.27 -0.84 -15.36
CA ARG A 38 -15.73 -1.42 -14.09
C ARG A 38 -14.60 -1.47 -13.07
N THR A 39 -13.40 -1.89 -13.49
CA THR A 39 -12.21 -1.92 -12.65
C THR A 39 -11.85 -0.53 -12.14
N ALA A 40 -11.87 0.48 -13.00
CA ALA A 40 -11.60 1.86 -12.61
C ALA A 40 -12.64 2.38 -11.60
N TYR A 41 -13.93 2.14 -11.85
CA TYR A 41 -15.01 2.52 -10.94
C TYR A 41 -14.82 1.91 -9.54
N ILE A 42 -14.59 0.60 -9.44
CA ILE A 42 -14.39 -0.06 -8.14
C ILE A 42 -13.12 0.48 -7.44
N ASN A 43 -12.06 0.78 -8.19
CA ASN A 43 -10.87 1.43 -7.65
C ASN A 43 -11.14 2.85 -7.09
N PHE A 44 -12.13 3.58 -7.60
CA PHE A 44 -12.54 4.85 -7.03
C PHE A 44 -13.38 4.66 -5.77
N VAL A 45 -14.32 3.70 -5.78
CA VAL A 45 -15.10 3.32 -4.59
C VAL A 45 -14.19 2.94 -3.43
N LEU A 46 -13.15 2.14 -3.68
CA LEU A 46 -12.16 1.73 -2.66
C LEU A 46 -11.29 2.88 -2.11
N ARG A 47 -11.27 4.04 -2.76
CA ARG A 47 -10.53 5.22 -2.28
C ARG A 47 -11.37 6.10 -1.37
N ASP A 48 -12.68 5.91 -1.36
CA ASP A 48 -13.57 6.68 -0.52
C ASP A 48 -13.49 6.17 0.92
N SER A 49 -12.91 6.97 1.80
CA SER A 49 -12.77 6.65 3.22
C SER A 49 -14.08 6.71 4.00
N THR A 50 -15.16 7.21 3.40
CA THR A 50 -16.49 7.32 4.05
C THR A 50 -17.33 6.06 3.90
N LEU A 51 -16.97 5.16 2.98
CA LEU A 51 -17.72 3.95 2.72
C LEU A 51 -17.26 2.80 3.62
N SER A 52 -18.22 1.99 4.08
CA SER A 52 -17.90 0.74 4.76
C SER A 52 -17.52 -0.36 3.74
N PRO A 53 -16.78 -1.40 4.16
CA PRO A 53 -16.48 -2.54 3.28
C PRO A 53 -17.72 -3.20 2.66
N THR A 54 -18.83 -3.22 3.39
CA THR A 54 -20.13 -3.74 2.91
C THR A 54 -20.75 -2.83 1.85
N ASP A 55 -20.71 -1.51 2.02
CA ASP A 55 -21.20 -0.57 1.00
C ASP A 55 -20.38 -0.69 -0.29
N MET A 56 -19.06 -0.85 -0.16
CA MET A 56 -18.16 -1.07 -1.29
C MET A 56 -18.50 -2.38 -2.03
N GLN A 57 -18.81 -3.45 -1.29
CA GLN A 57 -19.24 -4.73 -1.87
C GLN A 57 -20.56 -4.59 -2.64
N ASP A 58 -21.54 -3.89 -2.07
CA ASP A 58 -22.84 -3.67 -2.69
C ASP A 58 -22.73 -2.80 -3.96
N LEU A 59 -21.94 -1.71 -3.91
CA LEU A 59 -21.64 -0.89 -5.09
C LEU A 59 -20.91 -1.68 -6.17
N ALA A 60 -20.02 -2.60 -5.78
CA ALA A 60 -19.37 -3.50 -6.71
C ALA A 60 -20.30 -4.61 -7.21
N ARG A 61 -21.40 -4.94 -6.52
CA ARG A 61 -22.25 -6.12 -6.77
C ARG A 61 -21.47 -7.43 -6.73
N HIS A 62 -20.58 -7.58 -5.75
CA HIS A 62 -19.81 -8.80 -5.57
C HIS A 62 -20.48 -9.75 -4.58
N GLY A 63 -20.36 -11.05 -4.82
CA GLY A 63 -20.88 -12.08 -3.93
C GLY A 63 -20.09 -12.24 -2.62
N SER A 64 -18.87 -11.69 -2.56
CA SER A 64 -18.05 -11.71 -1.35
C SER A 64 -17.17 -10.46 -1.25
N LEU A 65 -16.78 -10.13 -0.02
CA LEU A 65 -15.88 -9.02 0.25
C LEU A 65 -14.46 -9.27 -0.28
N ASP A 66 -14.02 -10.53 -0.33
CA ASP A 66 -12.72 -10.92 -0.88
C ASP A 66 -12.56 -10.50 -2.35
N MET A 67 -13.61 -10.66 -3.16
CA MET A 67 -13.61 -10.18 -4.55
C MET A 67 -13.42 -8.66 -4.65
N THR A 68 -13.93 -7.90 -3.69
CA THR A 68 -13.84 -6.44 -3.65
C THR A 68 -12.45 -6.00 -3.21
N MET A 69 -11.94 -6.57 -2.12
CA MET A 69 -10.70 -6.10 -1.49
C MET A 69 -9.43 -6.66 -2.14
N THR A 70 -9.43 -7.92 -2.58
CA THR A 70 -8.21 -8.60 -3.02
C THR A 70 -7.87 -8.31 -4.48
N VAL A 71 -8.88 -8.14 -5.34
CA VAL A 71 -8.69 -7.92 -6.79
C VAL A 71 -8.45 -6.44 -7.11
N TYR A 72 -9.17 -5.54 -6.43
CA TYR A 72 -9.15 -4.11 -6.74
C TYR A 72 -8.37 -3.28 -5.70
N GLY A 73 -8.25 -3.76 -4.46
CA GLY A 73 -7.58 -3.08 -3.36
C GLY A 73 -6.08 -3.36 -3.27
N ARG A 74 -5.34 -3.33 -4.38
CA ARG A 74 -3.87 -3.49 -4.29
C ARG A 74 -3.29 -2.41 -3.37
N ALA A 75 -2.75 -2.86 -2.25
CA ALA A 75 -2.07 -2.00 -1.30
C ALA A 75 -0.92 -1.27 -2.02
N ARG A 76 -0.91 0.06 -1.92
CA ARG A 76 0.21 0.87 -2.40
C ARG A 76 1.04 1.30 -1.21
N ALA A 77 2.35 1.06 -1.30
CA ALA A 77 3.29 1.28 -0.20
C ALA A 77 3.28 2.73 0.30
N ASP A 78 3.21 3.69 -0.64
CA ASP A 78 3.09 5.13 -0.37
C ASP A 78 1.93 5.46 0.59
N ARG A 79 0.74 4.89 0.34
CA ARG A 79 -0.45 5.11 1.16
C ARG A 79 -0.37 4.44 2.52
N MET A 80 0.20 3.24 2.58
CA MET A 80 0.34 2.52 3.85
C MET A 80 1.27 3.27 4.81
N THR A 81 2.37 3.83 4.29
CA THR A 81 3.27 4.68 5.08
C THR A 81 2.57 5.94 5.58
N GLU A 82 1.81 6.61 4.73
CA GLU A 82 1.07 7.82 5.12
C GLU A 82 -0.05 7.53 6.14
N ALA A 83 -0.78 6.42 5.98
CA ALA A 83 -1.79 5.99 6.94
C ALA A 83 -1.17 5.65 8.30
N ALA A 84 -0.05 4.91 8.32
CA ALA A 84 0.68 4.60 9.54
C ALA A 84 1.20 5.87 10.23
N ARG A 85 1.68 6.86 9.47
CA ARG A 85 2.09 8.17 10.01
C ARG A 85 0.93 8.90 10.69
N ARG A 86 -0.24 8.98 10.04
CA ARG A 86 -1.43 9.64 10.62
C ARG A 86 -1.89 8.99 11.92
N ILE A 87 -1.98 7.66 11.92
CA ILE A 87 -2.32 6.88 13.13
C ILE A 87 -1.26 7.14 14.21
N SER A 88 0.02 7.13 13.87
CA SER A 88 1.08 7.46 14.82
C SER A 88 0.93 8.87 15.38
N GLU A 89 0.54 9.86 14.58
CA GLU A 89 0.36 11.24 15.06
C GLU A 89 -0.88 11.40 15.96
N GLU A 90 -1.93 10.62 15.70
CA GLU A 90 -3.14 10.61 16.52
C GLU A 90 -2.90 9.98 17.89
N PHE A 91 -2.13 8.89 17.96
CA PHE A 91 -1.93 8.12 19.19
C PHE A 91 -0.60 8.40 19.91
N CYS A 92 0.47 8.77 19.20
CA CYS A 92 1.75 9.11 19.81
C CYS A 92 1.81 10.60 20.12
N VAL A 93 1.51 10.96 21.38
CA VAL A 93 2.04 12.16 22.02
C VAL A 93 3.56 12.18 21.80
N PRO A 94 4.22 13.33 21.50
CA PRO A 94 5.69 13.39 21.43
C PRO A 94 6.28 12.93 22.75
N SER A 95 6.61 11.65 22.84
CA SER A 95 7.08 11.04 24.06
C SER A 95 8.60 11.07 24.07
N ALA A 96 9.09 11.92 24.98
CA ALA A 96 10.43 11.98 25.55
C ALA A 96 11.55 12.67 24.75
N PRO A 97 12.39 13.48 25.45
CA PRO A 97 13.57 14.15 24.90
C PRO A 97 14.58 13.12 24.36
N PRO A 98 15.51 13.54 23.46
CA PRO A 98 16.36 12.63 22.71
C PRO A 98 17.05 11.62 23.63
N LEU A 99 16.99 10.35 23.23
CA LEU A 99 17.72 9.25 23.86
C LEU A 99 19.16 9.72 24.10
N ARG A 100 19.54 9.88 25.37
CA ARG A 100 20.96 10.09 25.70
C ARG A 100 21.71 8.92 25.08
N PRO A 101 22.79 9.17 24.32
CA PRO A 101 23.58 8.08 23.77
C PRO A 101 24.02 7.16 24.93
N PRO A 102 24.07 5.84 24.72
CA PRO A 102 24.51 4.92 25.76
C PRO A 102 25.87 5.39 26.26
N LYS A 103 26.04 5.51 27.59
CA LYS A 103 27.35 5.82 28.18
C LYS A 103 28.34 4.79 27.64
N THR A 104 29.23 5.22 26.76
CA THR A 104 30.31 4.37 26.27
C THR A 104 31.09 3.91 27.51
N ARG A 105 31.02 2.62 27.84
CA ARG A 105 31.94 2.04 28.82
C ARG A 105 33.31 2.21 28.19
N LYS A 106 34.16 3.11 28.73
CA LYS A 106 35.50 3.33 28.19
C LYS A 106 36.16 1.96 28.04
N ALA A 107 36.52 1.60 26.81
CA ALA A 107 37.29 0.40 26.56
C ALA A 107 38.56 0.48 27.40
N GLN A 108 38.82 -0.53 28.22
CA GLN A 108 40.05 -0.57 28.99
C GLN A 108 41.21 -0.68 28.00
N PRO A 109 42.25 0.17 28.10
CA PRO A 109 43.32 0.18 27.13
C PRO A 109 44.12 -1.14 27.19
N LEU A 110 44.44 -1.70 26.02
CA LEU A 110 44.98 -3.06 25.81
C LEU A 110 46.20 -3.42 26.68
N TRP A 111 47.04 -2.45 27.01
CA TRP A 111 48.20 -2.65 27.90
C TRP A 111 47.83 -3.15 29.30
N ILE A 112 46.63 -2.90 29.81
CA ILE A 112 46.17 -3.44 31.10
C ILE A 112 46.02 -4.97 31.02
N GLN A 113 45.58 -5.50 29.87
CA GLN A 113 45.48 -6.94 29.65
C GLN A 113 46.86 -7.58 29.49
N GLU A 114 47.79 -6.90 28.80
CA GLU A 114 49.17 -7.36 28.62
C GLU A 114 49.94 -7.40 29.95
N VAL A 115 49.78 -6.40 30.81
CA VAL A 115 50.37 -6.40 32.17
C VAL A 115 49.80 -7.53 33.03
N ALA A 116 48.50 -7.82 32.93
CA ALA A 116 47.88 -8.91 33.67
C ALA A 116 48.42 -10.29 33.23
N LEU A 117 48.68 -10.47 31.93
CA LEU A 117 49.29 -11.68 31.39
C LEU A 117 50.76 -11.83 31.84
N LEU A 118 51.52 -10.73 31.83
CA LEU A 118 52.92 -10.72 32.29
C LEU A 118 53.03 -11.06 33.79
N LEU A 119 52.16 -10.48 34.62
CA LEU A 119 52.11 -10.76 36.06
C LEU A 119 51.71 -12.21 36.37
N ASN A 120 50.85 -12.81 35.54
CA ASN A 120 50.50 -14.23 35.67
C ASN A 120 51.64 -15.16 35.21
N TRP A 121 52.45 -14.76 34.23
CA TRP A 121 53.62 -15.52 33.80
C TRP A 121 54.73 -15.51 34.86
N LEU A 122 54.96 -14.38 35.54
CA LEU A 122 55.95 -14.27 36.62
C LEU A 122 55.57 -15.02 37.92
N ARG A 123 54.33 -15.52 38.03
CA ARG A 123 53.84 -16.34 39.15
C ARG A 123 53.89 -17.84 38.89
N ARG A 124 54.41 -18.28 37.74
CA ARG A 124 54.69 -19.69 37.41
C ARG A 124 56.18 -19.94 37.42
#